data_AF-A0A2E9WRD0-F1
#
_entry.id   AF-A0A2E9WRD0-F1
#
_cell.length_a   1.000
_cell.length_b   1.000
_cell.length_c   1.000
_cell.angle_alpha   90.00
_cell.angle_beta   90.00
_cell.angle_gamma   90.00
#
_symmetry.space_group_name_H-M   'P 1'
#
loop_
_entity.id
_entity.type
_entity.pdbx_description
1 polymer ?
#
loop_
_entity_poly.entity_id
_entity_poly.type
_entity_poly.pdbx_seq_one_letter_code
_entity_poly.pdbx_strand_id
1 'polypeptide(L)'
;MRSKLEENIAEEFDKLGIQYTYERDKLKYVIEAQYIPDFKVGDVYLEAKGYFPPDQRRKMKAVKKANPNIDIRIIFQNPLNKISKRSKTSYAMWAEKNGFPWCTYYAIPTSWLK
;
A
#
# COMPACT_ATOMS: atom_id res chain seq x y z
N MET A 1 25.65 12.16 1.85
CA MET A 1 24.79 11.47 2.83
C MET A 1 23.41 12.13 2.83
N ARG A 2 22.39 11.50 3.39
CA ARG A 2 20.98 11.94 3.27
C ARG A 2 20.52 12.81 4.44
N SER A 3 21.28 12.83 5.53
CA SER A 3 20.99 13.64 6.71
C SER A 3 22.26 14.18 7.34
N LYS A 4 22.12 15.29 8.10
CA LYS A 4 23.26 15.90 8.80
C LYS A 4 23.87 14.97 9.86
N LEU A 5 23.05 14.11 10.46
CA LEU A 5 23.53 13.08 11.39
C LEU A 5 24.48 12.09 10.70
N GLU A 6 24.11 11.61 9.52
CA GLU A 6 24.96 10.69 8.76
C GLU A 6 26.29 11.33 8.36
N GLU A 7 26.29 12.61 7.99
CA GLU A 7 27.54 13.37 7.73
C GLU A 7 28.44 13.40 8.97
N ASN A 8 27.89 13.74 10.14
CA ASN A 8 28.67 13.81 11.37
C ASN A 8 29.25 12.43 11.77
N ILE A 9 28.51 11.34 11.56
CA ILE A 9 28.99 9.98 11.84
C ILE A 9 30.16 9.62 10.93
N ALA A 10 30.04 9.95 9.64
CA ALA A 10 31.09 9.69 8.67
C ALA A 10 32.36 10.48 8.93
N GLU A 11 32.23 11.76 9.30
CA GLU A 11 33.37 12.57 9.75
C GLU A 11 34.08 11.92 10.93
N GLU A 12 33.33 11.31 11.86
CA GLU A 12 33.92 10.60 13.00
C GLU A 12 34.62 9.29 12.59
N PHE A 13 34.05 8.55 11.63
CA PHE A 13 34.71 7.38 11.06
C PHE A 13 36.01 7.77 10.33
N ASP A 14 36.00 8.86 9.57
CA ASP A 14 37.19 9.38 8.89
C ASP A 14 38.28 9.79 9.88
N LYS A 15 37.91 10.50 10.98
CA LYS A 15 38.84 10.86 12.07
C LYS A 15 39.46 9.63 12.74
N LEU A 16 38.67 8.57 12.91
CA LEU A 16 39.11 7.31 13.51
C LEU A 16 39.85 6.39 12.51
N GLY A 17 39.96 6.79 11.23
CA GLY A 17 40.58 5.98 10.17
C GLY A 17 39.80 4.71 9.83
N ILE A 18 38.50 4.66 10.12
CA ILE A 18 37.62 3.52 9.87
C ILE A 18 37.17 3.55 8.41
N GLN A 19 37.45 2.48 7.67
CA GLN A 19 36.89 2.30 6.33
C GLN A 19 35.42 1.90 6.40
N TYR A 20 34.56 2.61 5.66
CA TYR A 20 33.13 2.31 5.57
C TYR A 20 32.61 2.43 4.14
N THR A 21 31.45 1.86 3.89
CA THR A 21 30.67 2.08 2.67
C THR A 21 29.30 2.63 3.04
N TYR A 22 28.85 3.68 2.34
CA TYR A 22 27.58 4.32 2.60
C TYR A 22 26.50 3.83 1.60
N GLU A 23 25.37 3.31 2.12
CA GLU A 23 24.21 2.82 1.34
C GLU A 23 24.53 1.86 0.17
N ARG A 24 25.59 1.05 0.29
CA ARG A 24 26.02 0.14 -0.78
C ARG A 24 25.21 -1.16 -0.82
N ASP A 25 25.04 -1.78 0.35
CA ASP A 25 24.46 -3.13 0.44
C ASP A 25 22.94 -3.09 0.58
N LYS A 26 22.28 -4.09 -0.03
CA LYS A 26 20.83 -4.26 0.00
C LYS A 26 20.47 -5.63 0.53
N LEU A 27 19.91 -5.68 1.74
CA LEU A 27 19.43 -6.90 2.36
C LEU A 27 17.95 -7.09 2.05
N LYS A 28 17.60 -8.27 1.52
CA LYS A 28 16.20 -8.65 1.30
C LYS A 28 15.62 -9.20 2.59
N TYR A 29 14.38 -8.82 2.90
CA TYR A 29 13.63 -9.34 4.03
C TYR A 29 12.15 -9.50 3.67
N VAL A 30 11.46 -10.32 4.46
CA VAL A 30 10.02 -10.58 4.34
C VAL A 30 9.35 -10.09 5.61
N ILE A 31 8.18 -9.46 5.46
CA ILE A 31 7.31 -9.08 6.59
C ILE A 31 6.09 -10.00 6.52
N GLU A 32 5.88 -10.79 7.57
CA GLU A 32 4.63 -11.54 7.75
C GLU A 32 3.61 -10.63 8.44
N ALA A 33 2.40 -10.57 7.89
CA ALA A 33 1.32 -9.77 8.42
C ALA A 33 -0.03 -10.41 8.09
N GLN A 34 -1.01 -10.22 8.96
CA GLN A 34 -2.38 -10.65 8.73
C GLN A 34 -3.18 -9.54 8.07
N TYR A 35 -4.01 -9.91 7.09
CA TYR A 35 -5.00 -9.04 6.51
C TYR A 35 -6.35 -9.29 7.16
N ILE A 36 -6.90 -8.23 7.76
CA ILE A 36 -8.24 -8.25 8.35
C ILE A 36 -9.12 -7.36 7.46
N PRO A 37 -10.05 -7.95 6.70
CA PRO A 37 -11.01 -7.20 5.90
C PRO A 37 -12.04 -6.52 6.80
N ASP A 38 -12.59 -5.39 6.34
CA ASP A 38 -13.59 -4.65 7.12
C ASP A 38 -14.92 -5.44 7.21
N PHE A 39 -15.34 -6.09 6.12
CA PHE A 39 -16.55 -6.91 6.08
C PHE A 39 -16.37 -8.18 5.24
N LYS A 40 -17.22 -9.18 5.51
CA LYS A 40 -17.40 -10.36 4.67
C LYS A 40 -18.90 -10.55 4.40
N VAL A 41 -19.27 -10.70 3.13
CA VAL A 41 -20.65 -10.96 2.69
C VAL A 41 -20.61 -12.11 1.69
N GLY A 42 -21.25 -13.24 2.04
CA GLY A 42 -21.06 -14.49 1.31
C GLY A 42 -19.57 -14.87 1.26
N ASP A 43 -19.04 -15.08 0.07
CA ASP A 43 -17.62 -15.35 -0.19
C ASP A 43 -16.79 -14.11 -0.55
N VAL A 44 -17.40 -12.93 -0.53
CA VAL A 44 -16.77 -11.66 -0.91
C VAL A 44 -16.28 -10.92 0.33
N TYR A 45 -15.05 -10.43 0.27
CA TYR A 45 -14.48 -9.53 1.27
C TYR A 45 -14.56 -8.08 0.80
N LEU A 46 -15.01 -7.19 1.69
CA LEU A 46 -15.19 -5.77 1.38
C LEU A 46 -14.28 -4.92 2.27
N GLU A 47 -13.52 -4.04 1.65
CA GLU A 47 -12.66 -3.07 2.32
C GLU A 47 -13.19 -1.65 2.10
N ALA A 48 -13.56 -0.94 3.16
CA ALA A 48 -13.98 0.44 3.09
C ALA A 48 -12.77 1.38 3.15
N LYS A 49 -12.73 2.40 2.27
CA LYS A 49 -11.64 3.37 2.21
C LYS A 49 -12.11 4.79 1.91
N GLY A 50 -11.92 5.68 2.89
CA GLY A 50 -11.93 7.13 2.70
C GLY A 50 -10.55 7.64 2.27
N TYR A 51 -9.57 7.52 3.16
CA TYR A 51 -8.16 7.79 2.85
C TYR A 51 -7.47 6.50 2.41
N PHE A 52 -6.78 6.54 1.26
CA PHE A 52 -6.13 5.35 0.69
C PHE A 52 -4.65 5.60 0.41
N PRO A 53 -3.79 5.60 1.45
CA PRO A 53 -2.39 6.00 1.35
C PRO A 53 -1.49 4.95 0.65
N PRO A 54 -0.24 5.30 0.30
CA PRO A 54 0.68 4.41 -0.41
C PRO A 54 0.94 3.06 0.26
N ASP A 55 1.04 3.02 1.58
CA ASP A 55 1.23 1.81 2.39
C ASP A 55 0.03 0.87 2.29
N GLN A 56 -1.20 1.38 2.41
CA GLN A 56 -2.42 0.58 2.24
C GLN A 56 -2.52 0.03 0.81
N ARG A 57 -2.18 0.82 -0.21
CA ARG A 57 -2.11 0.34 -1.60
C ARG A 57 -1.06 -0.76 -1.80
N ARG A 58 0.09 -0.66 -1.14
CA ARG A 58 1.11 -1.74 -1.14
C ARG A 58 0.58 -2.99 -0.43
N LYS A 59 -0.08 -2.83 0.73
CA LYS A 59 -0.75 -3.91 1.47
C LYS A 59 -1.73 -4.65 0.57
N MET A 60 -2.69 -3.97 -0.05
CA MET A 60 -3.70 -4.62 -0.90
C MET A 60 -3.08 -5.45 -2.03
N LYS A 61 -2.03 -4.93 -2.70
CA LYS A 61 -1.31 -5.71 -3.73
C LYS A 61 -0.63 -6.94 -3.15
N ALA A 62 0.00 -6.83 -1.98
CA ALA A 62 0.64 -7.95 -1.32
C ALA A 62 -0.38 -9.02 -0.90
N VAL A 63 -1.51 -8.60 -0.33
CA VAL A 63 -2.62 -9.48 0.03
C VAL A 63 -3.15 -10.23 -1.17
N LYS A 64 -3.43 -9.53 -2.28
CA LYS A 64 -3.90 -10.16 -3.52
C LYS A 64 -2.87 -11.11 -4.12
N LYS A 65 -1.58 -10.75 -4.07
CA LYS A 65 -0.49 -11.63 -4.54
C LYS A 65 -0.40 -12.91 -3.70
N ALA A 66 -0.57 -12.80 -2.37
CA ALA A 66 -0.52 -13.94 -1.47
C ALA A 66 -1.81 -14.78 -1.50
N ASN A 67 -2.95 -14.20 -1.90
CA ASN A 67 -4.26 -14.82 -1.88
C ASN A 67 -4.99 -14.62 -3.23
N PRO A 68 -4.51 -15.22 -4.33
CA PRO A 68 -5.00 -14.93 -5.68
C PRO A 68 -6.47 -15.32 -5.92
N ASN A 69 -6.99 -16.26 -5.13
CA ASN A 69 -8.35 -16.80 -5.27
C ASN A 69 -9.38 -16.07 -4.39
N ILE A 70 -8.95 -15.14 -3.53
CA ILE A 70 -9.87 -14.42 -2.65
C ILE A 70 -10.46 -13.22 -3.40
N ASP A 71 -11.79 -13.12 -3.40
CA ASP A 71 -12.51 -11.97 -3.95
C ASP A 71 -12.53 -10.82 -2.93
N ILE A 72 -11.67 -9.83 -3.15
CA ILE A 72 -11.59 -8.61 -2.34
C ILE A 72 -12.04 -7.44 -3.20
N ARG A 73 -13.03 -6.70 -2.70
CA ARG A 73 -13.60 -5.52 -3.36
C ARG A 73 -13.45 -4.29 -2.47
N ILE A 74 -13.35 -3.12 -3.08
CA ILE A 74 -13.09 -1.86 -2.36
C ILE A 74 -14.29 -0.92 -2.45
N ILE A 75 -14.76 -0.44 -1.31
CA ILE A 75 -15.83 0.54 -1.21
C ILE A 75 -15.20 1.90 -0.87
N PHE A 76 -15.18 2.81 -1.84
CA PHE A 76 -14.60 4.13 -1.66
C PHE A 76 -15.61 5.14 -1.11
N GLN A 77 -15.14 6.07 -0.28
CA GLN A 77 -15.91 7.28 0.04
C GLN A 77 -15.98 8.24 -1.15
N ASN A 78 -14.83 8.47 -1.80
CA ASN A 78 -14.72 9.22 -3.04
C ASN A 78 -13.70 8.55 -3.97
N PRO A 79 -14.14 7.85 -5.02
CA PRO A 79 -13.25 7.12 -5.94
C PRO A 79 -12.40 8.04 -6.83
N LEU A 80 -12.76 9.31 -6.99
CA LEU A 80 -12.06 10.27 -7.84
C LEU A 80 -10.85 10.92 -7.16
N ASN A 81 -10.72 10.75 -5.83
CA ASN A 81 -9.56 11.21 -5.07
C ASN A 81 -8.26 10.67 -5.68
N LYS A 82 -7.26 11.55 -5.80
CA LYS A 82 -5.96 11.20 -6.37
C LYS A 82 -5.10 10.48 -5.35
N ILE A 83 -4.29 9.51 -5.83
CA ILE A 83 -3.38 8.73 -4.97
C ILE A 83 -2.29 9.58 -4.28
N SER A 84 -2.06 10.78 -4.79
CA SER A 84 -1.26 11.87 -4.21
C SER A 84 -1.65 13.19 -4.89
N LYS A 85 -1.31 14.33 -4.28
CA LYS A 85 -1.64 15.68 -4.80
C LYS A 85 -1.16 15.94 -6.24
N ARG A 86 -0.07 15.29 -6.66
CA ARG A 86 0.55 15.47 -7.99
C ARG A 86 0.14 14.39 -9.01
N SER A 87 -0.58 13.35 -8.59
CA SER A 87 -0.90 12.21 -9.46
C SER A 87 -2.16 12.45 -10.28
N LYS A 88 -2.13 12.05 -11.55
CA LYS A 88 -3.33 11.95 -12.38
C LYS A 88 -4.18 10.71 -12.06
N THR A 89 -3.58 9.68 -11.44
CA THR A 89 -4.26 8.44 -11.06
C THR A 89 -5.18 8.65 -9.85
N SER A 90 -6.47 8.35 -10.03
CA SER A 90 -7.44 8.31 -8.93
C SER A 90 -7.42 6.96 -8.20
N TYR A 91 -8.14 6.85 -7.08
CA TYR A 91 -8.36 5.59 -6.39
C TYR A 91 -9.05 4.56 -7.27
N ALA A 92 -10.09 4.96 -8.01
CA ALA A 92 -10.75 4.10 -9.00
C ALA A 92 -9.77 3.56 -10.06
N MET A 93 -9.00 4.45 -10.70
CA MET A 93 -8.00 4.05 -11.70
C MET A 93 -6.96 3.10 -11.11
N TRP A 94 -6.60 3.30 -9.83
CA TRP A 94 -5.69 2.40 -9.15
C TRP A 94 -6.33 1.04 -8.91
N ALA A 95 -7.58 0.98 -8.45
CA ALA A 95 -8.31 -0.27 -8.21
C ALA A 95 -8.48 -1.07 -9.50
N GLU A 96 -8.92 -0.43 -10.59
CA GLU A 96 -9.04 -1.02 -11.93
C GLU A 96 -7.71 -1.60 -12.41
N LYS A 97 -6.64 -0.80 -12.37
CA LYS A 97 -5.30 -1.23 -12.80
C LYS A 97 -4.79 -2.46 -12.03
N ASN A 98 -5.19 -2.62 -10.77
CA ASN A 98 -4.75 -3.73 -9.91
C ASN A 98 -5.82 -4.84 -9.80
N GLY A 99 -6.91 -4.74 -10.57
CA GLY A 99 -7.99 -5.73 -10.63
C GLY A 99 -8.78 -5.87 -9.33
N PHE A 100 -9.02 -4.78 -8.61
CA PHE A 100 -9.96 -4.76 -7.50
C PHE A 100 -11.29 -4.20 -8.00
N PRO A 101 -12.38 -5.00 -7.99
CA PRO A 101 -13.72 -4.45 -8.15
C PRO A 101 -13.95 -3.37 -7.10
N TRP A 102 -14.58 -2.27 -7.50
CA TRP A 102 -14.81 -1.14 -6.60
C TRP A 102 -16.17 -0.51 -6.83
N CYS A 103 -16.69 0.15 -5.81
CA CYS A 103 -17.85 1.02 -5.90
C CYS A 103 -17.71 2.20 -4.94
N THR A 104 -18.67 3.12 -4.96
CA THR A 104 -18.83 4.11 -3.90
C THR A 104 -19.79 3.59 -2.83
N TYR A 105 -19.65 4.03 -1.58
CA TYR A 105 -20.41 3.50 -0.44
C TYR A 105 -21.94 3.64 -0.58
N TYR A 106 -22.42 4.68 -1.27
CA TYR A 106 -23.85 4.90 -1.51
C TYR A 106 -24.41 4.16 -2.73
N ALA A 107 -23.59 3.36 -3.43
CA ALA A 107 -23.99 2.61 -4.62
C ALA A 107 -23.35 1.22 -4.64
N ILE A 108 -23.37 0.50 -3.51
CA ILE A 108 -22.92 -0.88 -3.44
C ILE A 108 -23.86 -1.74 -4.29
N PRO A 109 -23.37 -2.46 -5.33
CA PRO A 109 -24.22 -3.30 -6.15
C PRO A 109 -24.90 -4.39 -5.33
N THR A 110 -26.18 -4.65 -5.57
CA THR A 110 -26.92 -5.71 -4.86
C THR A 110 -26.35 -7.10 -5.12
N SER A 111 -25.64 -7.30 -6.24
CA SER A 111 -24.90 -8.53 -6.53
C SER A 111 -23.70 -8.76 -5.61
N TRP A 112 -23.28 -7.78 -4.82
CA TRP A 112 -22.24 -7.93 -3.80
C TRP A 112 -22.80 -8.32 -2.43
N LEU A 113 -24.13 -8.24 -2.26
CA LEU A 113 -24.81 -8.37 -0.98
C LEU A 113 -25.60 -9.69 -0.86
N LYS A 114 -25.33 -10.65 -1.74
CA LYS A 114 -26.01 -11.95 -1.80
C LYS A 114 -25.04 -13.06 -1.46
#